data_AF-A0A963RQP7-F1
#
_entry.id   AF-A0A963RQP7-F1
#
_cell.length_a   1.000
_cell.length_b   1.000
_cell.length_c   1.000
_cell.angle_alpha   90.00
_cell.angle_beta   90.00
_cell.angle_gamma   90.00
#
_symmetry.space_group_name_H-M   'P 1'
#
loop_
_entity.id
_entity.type
_entity.pdbx_description
1 polymer ?
#
loop_
_entity_poly.entity_id
_entity_poly.type
_entity_poly.pdbx_seq_one_letter_code
_entity_poly.pdbx_strand_id
1 'polypeptide(L)'
;MIGFLRRLTPDQQVTALFLLVFGVLALASAALLLLSMRERDPATGRRFGSSEDLRHARALLRTSWGMALVFWFAWALGDVMATLLFALVSFLALREFVTLSPTRRSDHRGLVLAFFVVLPLQYLLVARGASNLLTVFIPV
;
A
#
# COMPACT_ATOMS: atom_id res chain seq x y z
N MET A 1 1.77 23.00 14.76
CA MET A 1 1.39 22.35 13.48
C MET A 1 0.63 21.03 13.67
N ILE A 2 1.00 20.19 14.65
CA ILE A 2 0.39 18.85 14.88
C ILE A 2 -1.06 18.95 15.44
N GLY A 3 -1.40 20.02 16.14
CA GLY A 3 -2.74 20.22 16.74
C GLY A 3 -3.87 20.55 15.75
N PHE A 4 -3.55 20.92 14.50
CA PHE A 4 -4.55 21.17 13.45
C PHE A 4 -5.02 19.85 12.81
N LEU A 5 -4.10 18.91 12.58
CA LEU A 5 -4.40 17.58 12.04
C LEU A 5 -5.31 16.78 12.98
N ARG A 6 -5.17 16.96 14.30
CA ARG A 6 -5.97 16.25 15.31
C ARG A 6 -7.41 16.75 15.44
N ARG A 7 -7.75 17.90 14.85
CA ARG A 7 -9.13 18.44 14.83
C ARG A 7 -9.91 18.05 13.56
N LEU A 8 -9.22 17.49 12.58
CA LEU A 8 -9.84 16.99 11.36
C LEU A 8 -10.59 15.69 11.65
N THR A 9 -11.73 15.51 11.00
CA THR A 9 -12.47 14.25 11.03
C THR A 9 -11.61 13.11 10.45
N PRO A 10 -11.83 11.84 10.86
CA PRO A 10 -11.05 10.70 10.34
C PRO A 10 -10.99 10.66 8.81
N ASP A 11 -12.11 10.95 8.14
CA ASP A 11 -12.19 10.98 6.67
C ASP A 11 -11.31 12.07 6.06
N GLN A 12 -11.24 13.24 6.70
CA GLN A 12 -10.37 14.34 6.27
C GLN A 12 -8.89 14.01 6.45
N GLN A 13 -8.54 13.27 7.51
CA GLN A 13 -7.15 12.83 7.71
C GLN A 13 -6.71 11.84 6.64
N VAL A 14 -7.56 10.86 6.31
CA VAL A 14 -7.26 9.89 5.24
C VAL A 14 -7.20 10.57 3.88
N THR A 15 -8.11 11.51 3.61
CA THR A 15 -8.07 12.32 2.38
C THR A 15 -6.77 13.12 2.28
N ALA A 16 -6.33 13.75 3.37
CA ALA A 16 -5.06 14.49 3.40
C ALA A 16 -3.86 13.57 3.17
N LEU A 17 -3.88 12.35 3.69
CA LEU A 17 -2.85 11.34 3.45
C LEU A 17 -2.76 10.99 1.95
N PHE A 18 -3.90 10.73 1.30
CA PHE A 18 -3.93 10.45 -0.13
C PHE A 18 -3.40 11.62 -0.96
N LEU A 19 -3.82 12.86 -0.65
CA LEU A 19 -3.33 14.06 -1.32
C LEU A 19 -1.81 14.22 -1.17
N LEU A 20 -1.27 13.94 0.02
CA LEU A 20 0.16 13.96 0.26
C LEU A 20 0.88 12.91 -0.59
N VAL A 21 0.40 11.66 -0.58
CA VAL A 21 0.99 10.55 -1.34
C VAL A 21 0.96 10.84 -2.84
N PHE A 22 -0.19 11.24 -3.39
CA PHE A 22 -0.31 11.63 -4.79
C PHE A 22 0.56 12.83 -5.14
N GLY A 23 0.66 13.82 -4.24
CA GLY A 23 1.54 14.97 -4.40
C GLY A 23 3.00 14.56 -4.52
N VAL A 24 3.48 13.70 -3.62
CA VAL A 24 4.85 13.18 -3.65
C VAL A 24 5.11 12.37 -4.93
N LEU A 25 4.18 11.49 -5.31
CA LEU A 25 4.29 10.69 -6.54
C LEU A 25 4.30 11.56 -7.80
N ALA A 26 3.45 12.60 -7.85
CA ALA A 26 3.41 13.55 -8.95
C ALA A 26 4.71 14.38 -9.03
N LEU A 27 5.23 14.85 -7.89
CA LEU A 27 6.51 15.56 -7.83
C LEU A 27 7.68 14.67 -8.28
N ALA A 28 7.73 13.42 -7.82
CA ALA A 28 8.75 12.47 -8.26
C ALA A 28 8.64 12.18 -9.78
N SER A 29 7.42 12.08 -10.29
CA SER A 29 7.17 11.93 -11.73
C SER A 29 7.63 13.15 -12.53
N ALA A 30 7.34 14.36 -12.05
CA ALA A 30 7.78 15.61 -12.66
C ALA A 30 9.32 15.75 -12.61
N ALA A 31 9.95 15.42 -11.49
CA ALA A 31 11.40 15.44 -11.36
C ALA A 31 12.07 14.50 -12.38
N LEU A 32 11.56 13.27 -12.53
CA LEU A 32 12.07 12.33 -13.53
C LEU A 32 11.83 12.78 -14.97
N LEU A 33 10.72 13.48 -15.25
CA LEU A 33 10.47 14.08 -16.56
C LEU A 33 11.46 15.21 -16.87
N LEU A 34 11.68 16.12 -15.92
CA LEU A 34 12.63 17.23 -16.05
C LEU A 34 14.06 16.73 -16.24
N LEU A 35 14.47 15.70 -15.51
CA LEU A 35 15.78 15.06 -15.68
C LEU A 35 15.90 14.40 -17.06
N SER A 36 14.85 13.71 -17.53
CA SER A 36 14.87 13.07 -18.85
C SER A 36 14.92 14.07 -20.03
N MET A 37 14.38 15.28 -19.83
CA MET A 37 14.48 16.38 -20.80
C MET A 37 15.90 16.96 -20.85
N ARG A 38 16.57 17.05 -19.69
CA ARG A 38 17.93 17.59 -19.55
C ARG A 38 19.01 16.69 -20.17
N GLU A 39 18.77 15.38 -20.25
CA GLU A 39 19.66 14.40 -20.89
C GLU A 39 19.72 14.48 -22.42
N ARG A 40 18.84 15.26 -23.06
CA ARG A 40 18.93 15.52 -24.50
C ARG A 40 20.02 16.52 -24.87
N ASP A 41 20.66 17.20 -23.90
CA ASP A 41 21.82 18.05 -24.14
C ASP A 41 23.14 17.25 -24.08
N PRO A 42 23.82 16.97 -25.21
CA PRO A 42 25.01 16.12 -25.27
C PRO A 42 26.26 16.76 -24.63
N ALA A 43 26.19 18.01 -24.17
CA ALA A 43 27.36 18.85 -23.92
C ALA A 43 27.90 18.80 -22.48
N THR A 44 27.18 18.21 -21.52
CA THR A 44 27.62 18.24 -20.11
C THR A 44 27.86 16.82 -19.61
N GLY A 45 29.12 16.37 -19.59
CA GLY A 45 29.58 15.07 -19.05
C GLY A 45 29.38 14.88 -17.54
N ARG A 46 28.26 15.34 -16.97
CA ARG A 46 27.83 14.97 -15.63
C ARG A 46 27.00 13.70 -15.73
N ARG A 47 27.68 12.59 -15.46
CA ARG A 47 27.15 11.23 -15.25
C ARG A 47 26.30 11.17 -13.96
N PHE A 48 25.29 12.01 -13.81
CA PHE A 48 24.31 11.92 -12.73
C PHE A 48 23.17 11.01 -13.20
N GLY A 49 23.31 9.71 -12.91
CA GLY A 49 22.34 8.67 -13.23
C GLY A 49 22.79 7.86 -14.43
N SER A 50 23.15 6.60 -14.20
CA SER A 50 23.26 5.66 -15.31
C SER A 50 21.88 5.56 -15.95
N SER A 51 21.78 5.40 -17.27
CA SER A 51 20.48 5.17 -17.94
C SER A 51 19.67 4.02 -17.30
N GLU A 52 20.34 3.12 -16.59
CA GLU A 52 19.78 2.07 -15.74
C GLU A 52 19.02 2.60 -14.50
N ASP A 53 19.56 3.60 -13.80
CA ASP A 53 18.95 4.17 -12.59
C ASP A 53 17.62 4.86 -12.92
N LEU A 54 17.56 5.60 -14.03
CA LEU A 54 16.34 6.26 -14.50
C LEU A 54 15.28 5.26 -14.95
N ARG A 55 15.69 4.18 -15.61
CA ARG A 55 14.78 3.08 -15.98
C ARG A 55 14.22 2.40 -14.73
N HIS A 56 15.06 2.13 -13.74
CA HIS A 56 14.64 1.54 -12.47
C HIS A 56 13.67 2.46 -11.72
N ALA A 57 14.01 3.74 -11.57
CA ALA A 57 13.16 4.73 -10.91
C ALA A 57 11.80 4.89 -11.60
N ARG A 58 11.77 4.90 -12.94
CA ARG A 58 10.50 4.93 -13.70
C ARG A 58 9.67 3.66 -13.52
N ALA A 59 10.32 2.49 -13.44
CA ALA A 59 9.62 1.23 -13.16
C ALA A 59 9.01 1.24 -11.76
N LEU A 60 9.77 1.68 -10.74
CA LEU A 60 9.28 1.84 -9.37
C LEU A 60 8.09 2.81 -9.32
N LEU A 61 8.20 3.99 -9.92
CA LEU A 61 7.10 4.96 -9.98
C LEU A 61 5.83 4.37 -10.60
N ARG A 62 5.96 3.65 -11.72
CA ARG A 62 4.80 3.04 -12.38
C ARG A 62 4.11 2.03 -11.45
N THR A 63 4.87 1.20 -10.76
CA THR A 63 4.33 0.24 -9.79
C THR A 63 3.70 0.95 -8.59
N SER A 64 4.35 1.99 -8.06
CA SER A 64 3.84 2.80 -6.95
C SER A 64 2.53 3.53 -7.31
N TRP A 65 2.41 4.09 -8.51
CA TRP A 65 1.16 4.66 -9.02
C TRP A 65 0.05 3.61 -9.09
N GLY A 66 0.35 2.42 -9.60
CA GLY A 66 -0.60 1.31 -9.62
C GLY A 66 -1.11 0.95 -8.21
N MET A 67 -0.20 0.75 -7.26
CA MET A 67 -0.56 0.44 -5.86
C MET A 67 -1.38 1.57 -5.22
N ALA A 68 -0.96 2.83 -5.39
CA ALA A 68 -1.65 3.99 -4.82
C ALA A 68 -3.07 4.13 -5.37
N LEU A 69 -3.27 3.94 -6.68
CA LEU A 69 -4.58 4.02 -7.31
C LEU A 69 -5.52 2.91 -6.86
N VAL A 70 -5.04 1.67 -6.77
CA VAL A 70 -5.84 0.54 -6.27
C VAL A 70 -6.32 0.80 -4.85
N PHE A 71 -5.43 1.28 -3.99
CA PHE A 71 -5.75 1.57 -2.59
C PHE A 71 -6.72 2.75 -2.46
N TRP A 72 -6.50 3.81 -3.25
CA TRP A 72 -7.39 4.96 -3.29
C TRP A 72 -8.79 4.60 -3.79
N PHE A 73 -8.88 3.80 -4.86
CA PHE A 73 -10.17 3.38 -5.42
C PHE A 73 -10.96 2.52 -4.42
N ALA A 74 -10.31 1.55 -3.77
CA ALA A 74 -10.97 0.73 -2.74
C ALA A 74 -11.49 1.57 -1.58
N TRP A 75 -10.74 2.59 -1.15
CA TRP A 75 -11.18 3.51 -0.11
C TRP A 75 -12.33 4.42 -0.59
N ALA A 76 -12.24 4.96 -1.82
CA ALA A 76 -13.26 5.83 -2.40
C ALA A 76 -14.62 5.11 -2.60
N LEU A 77 -14.61 3.80 -2.79
CA LEU A 77 -15.82 2.97 -2.90
C LEU A 77 -16.48 2.65 -1.53
N GLY A 78 -15.85 3.06 -0.43
CA GLY A 78 -16.38 2.92 0.92
C GLY A 78 -15.80 1.74 1.71
N ASP A 79 -16.20 1.67 2.99
CA ASP A 79 -15.60 0.78 3.99
C ASP A 79 -15.63 -0.70 3.62
N VAL A 80 -16.69 -1.15 2.96
CA VAL A 80 -16.84 -2.55 2.52
C VAL A 80 -15.78 -2.91 1.49
N MET A 81 -15.54 -2.03 0.52
CA MET A 81 -14.57 -2.29 -0.56
C MET A 81 -13.14 -2.15 -0.06
N ALA A 82 -12.87 -1.21 0.85
CA ALA A 82 -11.59 -1.12 1.54
C ALA A 82 -11.30 -2.43 2.32
N THR A 83 -12.29 -2.94 3.07
CA THR A 83 -12.17 -4.19 3.83
C THR A 83 -11.93 -5.39 2.92
N LEU A 84 -12.64 -5.48 1.79
CA LEU A 84 -12.43 -6.54 0.80
C LEU A 84 -11.05 -6.49 0.15
N LEU A 85 -10.55 -5.29 -0.19
CA LEU A 85 -9.20 -5.14 -0.73
C LEU A 85 -8.17 -5.65 0.28
N PHE A 86 -8.27 -5.22 1.53
CA PHE A 86 -7.39 -5.67 2.60
C PHE A 86 -7.45 -7.19 2.80
N ALA A 87 -8.66 -7.78 2.77
CA ALA A 87 -8.83 -9.23 2.86
C ALA A 87 -8.10 -9.96 1.74
N LEU A 88 -8.26 -9.50 0.50
CA LEU A 88 -7.61 -10.09 -0.66
C LEU A 88 -6.09 -9.95 -0.59
N VAL A 89 -5.58 -8.76 -0.23
CA VAL A 89 -4.14 -8.51 -0.11
C VAL A 89 -3.53 -9.35 1.01
N SER A 90 -4.17 -9.45 2.19
CA SER A 90 -3.72 -10.32 3.28
C SER A 90 -3.70 -11.79 2.87
N PHE A 91 -4.70 -12.25 2.13
CA PHE A 91 -4.76 -13.61 1.61
C PHE A 91 -3.62 -13.90 0.62
N LEU A 92 -3.38 -12.99 -0.33
CA LEU A 92 -2.28 -13.11 -1.30
C LEU A 92 -0.91 -13.05 -0.61
N ALA A 93 -0.74 -12.15 0.36
CA ALA A 93 0.49 -12.04 1.13
C ALA A 93 0.77 -13.31 1.94
N LEU A 94 -0.26 -13.87 2.58
CA LEU A 94 -0.12 -15.12 3.30
C LEU A 94 0.23 -16.27 2.35
N ARG A 95 -0.41 -16.35 1.17
CA ARG A 95 -0.12 -17.38 0.16
C ARG A 95 1.35 -17.34 -0.27
N GLU A 96 1.87 -16.14 -0.52
CA GLU A 96 3.27 -15.97 -0.91
C GLU A 96 4.21 -16.35 0.26
N PHE A 97 3.86 -15.94 1.48
CA PHE A 97 4.61 -16.29 2.68
C PHE A 97 4.68 -17.80 2.92
N VAL A 98 3.56 -18.52 2.78
CA VAL A 98 3.54 -20.00 2.90
C VAL A 98 4.45 -20.65 1.87
N THR A 99 4.49 -20.10 0.65
CA THR A 99 5.28 -20.64 -0.45
C THR A 99 6.77 -20.44 -0.24
N LEU A 100 7.18 -19.32 0.36
CA LEU A 100 8.58 -18.99 0.63
C LEU A 100 9.12 -19.62 1.93
N SER A 101 8.24 -20.01 2.85
CA SER A 101 8.63 -20.62 4.13
C SER A 101 8.95 -22.11 3.95
N PRO A 102 10.17 -22.60 4.28
CA PRO A 102 10.51 -24.02 4.23
C PRO A 102 9.73 -24.78 5.30
N THR A 103 8.53 -25.27 4.97
CA THR A 103 7.62 -25.88 5.94
C THR A 103 7.88 -27.38 6.10
N ARG A 104 8.23 -27.79 7.32
CA ARG A 104 8.30 -29.20 7.75
C ARG A 104 6.87 -29.79 7.72
N ARG A 105 6.72 -31.04 7.29
CA ARG A 105 5.43 -31.74 7.06
C ARG A 105 4.41 -31.73 8.22
N SER A 106 4.82 -31.41 9.46
CA SER A 106 3.89 -31.41 10.61
C SER A 106 3.06 -30.14 10.77
N ASP A 107 3.35 -29.06 10.03
CA ASP A 107 2.71 -27.74 10.25
C ASP A 107 1.65 -27.34 9.21
N HIS A 108 1.35 -28.24 8.27
CA HIS A 108 0.38 -27.97 7.20
C HIS A 108 -1.04 -27.72 7.75
N ARG A 109 -1.41 -28.37 8.85
CA ARG A 109 -2.74 -28.21 9.47
C ARG A 109 -2.91 -26.83 10.10
N GLY A 110 -1.86 -26.29 10.72
CA GLY A 110 -1.86 -24.93 11.29
C GLY A 110 -1.96 -23.86 10.20
N LEU A 111 -1.18 -24.02 9.13
CA LEU A 111 -1.21 -23.13 7.96
C LEU A 111 -2.56 -23.15 7.23
N VAL A 112 -3.16 -24.33 7.01
CA VAL A 112 -4.49 -24.45 6.39
C VAL A 112 -5.58 -23.83 7.28
N LEU A 113 -5.51 -24.02 8.60
CA LEU A 113 -6.47 -23.43 9.54
C LEU A 113 -6.36 -21.90 9.58
N ALA A 114 -5.15 -21.36 9.60
CA ALA A 114 -4.92 -19.91 9.55
C ALA A 114 -5.46 -19.30 8.25
N PHE A 115 -5.28 -20.00 7.12
CA PHE A 115 -5.63 -19.53 5.78
C PHE A 115 -7.14 -19.60 5.49
N PHE A 116 -7.77 -20.73 5.80
CA PHE A 116 -9.17 -20.99 5.43
C PHE A 116 -10.18 -20.73 6.54
N VAL A 117 -9.74 -20.62 7.80
CA VAL A 117 -10.65 -20.43 8.93
C VAL A 117 -10.40 -19.09 9.61
N VAL A 118 -9.17 -18.81 10.03
CA VAL A 118 -8.88 -17.61 10.83
C VAL A 118 -9.03 -16.31 10.00
N LEU A 119 -8.41 -16.24 8.83
CA LEU A 119 -8.48 -15.08 7.94
C LEU A 119 -9.90 -14.70 7.49
N PRO A 120 -10.70 -15.62 6.91
CA PRO A 120 -12.07 -15.29 6.52
C PRO A 120 -12.94 -14.98 7.73
N LEU A 121 -12.75 -15.66 8.87
CA LEU A 121 -13.48 -15.36 10.10
C LEU A 121 -13.14 -13.95 10.63
N GLN A 122 -11.87 -13.54 10.61
CA GLN A 122 -11.42 -12.20 11.00
C GLN A 122 -12.08 -11.10 10.14
N TYR A 123 -12.07 -11.26 8.81
CA TYR A 123 -12.69 -10.27 7.92
C TYR A 123 -14.23 -10.29 7.98
N LEU A 124 -14.85 -11.45 8.23
CA LEU A 124 -16.29 -11.55 8.45
C LEU A 124 -16.71 -10.85 9.76
N LEU A 125 -15.88 -10.91 10.80
CA LEU A 125 -16.10 -10.21 12.06
C LEU A 125 -15.98 -8.68 11.90
N VAL A 126 -15.00 -8.22 11.12
CA VAL A 126 -14.87 -6.80 10.75
C VAL A 126 -16.08 -6.33 9.93
N ALA A 127 -16.52 -7.12 8.94
CA ALA A 127 -17.67 -6.80 8.08
C ALA A 127 -19.02 -6.75 8.84
N ARG A 128 -19.15 -7.47 9.96
CA ARG A 128 -20.35 -7.45 10.81
C ARG A 128 -20.38 -6.30 11.81
N GLY A 129 -19.48 -5.31 11.70
CA GLY A 129 -19.48 -4.13 12.56
C GLY A 129 -18.94 -4.37 13.97
N ALA A 130 -18.23 -5.49 14.22
CA ALA A 130 -17.47 -5.69 15.45
C ALA A 130 -16.15 -4.89 15.45
N SER A 131 -16.12 -3.71 14.82
CA SER A 131 -15.05 -2.71 14.97
C SER A 131 -14.91 -2.23 16.42
N ASN A 132 -15.94 -2.42 17.25
CA ASN A 132 -15.92 -2.16 18.69
C ASN A 132 -14.95 -3.09 19.46
N LEU A 133 -14.60 -4.27 18.92
CA LEU A 133 -13.64 -5.18 19.56
C LEU A 133 -12.17 -4.81 19.25
N LEU A 134 -11.91 -4.08 18.16
CA LEU A 134 -10.56 -3.57 17.85
C LEU A 134 -10.18 -2.39 18.73
N THR A 135 -11.15 -1.58 19.19
CA THR A 135 -10.93 -0.50 20.16
C THR A 135 -10.61 -1.04 21.57
N VAL A 136 -11.09 -2.25 21.92
CA VAL A 136 -10.78 -2.90 23.21
C VAL A 136 -9.37 -3.52 23.24
N PHE A 137 -8.81 -3.91 22.08
CA PHE A 137 -7.47 -4.51 22.00
C PHE A 137 -6.32 -3.48 21.92
N ILE A 138 -6.62 -2.20 21.72
CA ILE A 138 -5.65 -1.11 21.85
C ILE A 138 -6.11 -0.25 23.05
N PRO A 139 -5.78 -0.65 24.29
CA PRO A 139 -5.99 0.26 25.41
C PRO A 139 -5.12 1.50 25.19
N VAL A 140 -5.77 2.66 25.21
CA VAL A 140 -5.14 4.00 25.28
C VAL A 140 -4.27 4.16 26.51
#